data_AF-A0A260BJI6-F1
#
_entry.id   AF-A0A260BJI6-F1
#
_cell.length_a   1.000
_cell.length_b   1.000
_cell.length_c   1.000
_cell.angle_alpha   90.00
_cell.angle_beta   90.00
_cell.angle_gamma   90.00
#
_symmetry.space_group_name_H-M   'P 1'
#
loop_
_entity.id
_entity.type
_entity.pdbx_description
1 polymer ?
#
loop_
_entity_poly.entity_id
_entity_poly.type
_entity_poly.pdbx_seq_one_letter_code
_entity_poly.pdbx_strand_id
1 'polypeptide(L)'
;MLGPVFDAHLHIIDPRFPLIENQGYTPDPYTISNYLYDVDGLGITGGAVVTASFQGTDQSYLLAALETLGRGWVGVAQLDPECTDEEIVALDEAGVRAMRFNLKRGETDVEMLTTQARRVHELVGWHAELYVDASLLLSLEPILAKLPAVSIDHLGLSTQGLPYLLNLVDRGVRVKATGFGRVDLDIVDTLQQIHRVNPEALLFGTDLPGTRAPRPFSETDIDIISGAVGGDLPAVLDGNARAWYRVP
;
A
#
# COMPACT_ATOMS: atom_id res chain seq x y z
N MET A 1 -12.86 -15.03 17.07
CA MET A 1 -12.07 -15.12 15.83
C MET A 1 -12.26 -13.82 15.09
N LEU A 2 -11.18 -13.24 14.58
CA LEU A 2 -11.27 -12.09 13.68
C LEU A 2 -12.14 -12.49 12.48
N GLY A 3 -12.86 -11.51 11.92
CA GLY A 3 -13.58 -11.69 10.66
C GLY A 3 -12.62 -11.92 9.50
N PRO A 4 -13.10 -11.93 8.24
CA PRO A 4 -12.19 -11.89 7.10
C PRO A 4 -11.28 -10.67 7.19
N VAL A 5 -10.04 -10.83 6.74
CA VAL A 5 -9.05 -9.75 6.65
C VAL A 5 -8.51 -9.67 5.22
N PHE A 6 -8.33 -8.44 4.75
CA PHE A 6 -7.62 -8.11 3.52
C PHE A 6 -6.32 -7.40 3.87
N ASP A 7 -5.18 -8.02 3.58
CA ASP A 7 -3.87 -7.41 3.83
C ASP A 7 -3.51 -6.44 2.69
N ALA A 8 -3.78 -5.15 2.85
CA ALA A 8 -3.57 -4.16 1.80
C ALA A 8 -2.11 -3.76 1.59
N HIS A 9 -1.13 -4.34 2.30
CA HIS A 9 0.28 -4.04 2.06
C HIS A 9 1.17 -5.19 2.50
N LEU A 10 1.72 -5.93 1.56
CA LEU A 10 2.82 -6.86 1.83
C LEU A 10 3.77 -6.93 0.64
N HIS A 11 4.93 -7.53 0.87
CA HIS A 11 5.92 -7.78 -0.17
C HIS A 11 6.23 -9.27 -0.23
N ILE A 12 6.37 -9.80 -1.45
CA ILE A 12 6.91 -11.13 -1.70
C ILE A 12 8.27 -10.96 -2.36
N ILE A 13 9.31 -11.52 -1.74
CA ILE A 13 10.68 -11.52 -2.24
C ILE A 13 11.01 -12.97 -2.67
N ASP A 14 10.63 -13.29 -3.90
CA ASP A 14 10.81 -14.62 -4.47
C ASP A 14 12.21 -14.74 -5.11
N PRO A 15 13.07 -15.66 -4.62
CA PRO A 15 14.46 -15.78 -5.08
C PRO A 15 14.60 -16.28 -6.53
N ARG A 16 13.50 -16.70 -7.18
CA ARG A 16 13.49 -17.04 -8.61
C ARG A 16 13.63 -15.82 -9.52
N PHE A 17 13.35 -14.62 -9.00
CA PHE A 17 13.35 -13.38 -9.75
C PHE A 17 14.49 -12.46 -9.28
N PRO A 18 15.11 -11.69 -10.19
CA PRO A 18 16.24 -10.84 -9.84
C PRO A 18 15.80 -9.67 -8.96
N LEU A 19 16.71 -9.21 -8.12
CA LEU A 19 16.57 -7.98 -7.34
C LEU A 19 17.65 -6.98 -7.74
N ILE A 20 17.30 -5.71 -7.65
CA ILE A 20 18.17 -4.56 -7.79
C ILE A 20 18.52 -4.07 -6.38
N GLU A 21 19.81 -3.99 -6.08
CA GLU A 21 20.27 -3.36 -4.84
C GLU A 21 19.78 -1.91 -4.80
N ASN A 22 19.18 -1.51 -3.68
CA ASN A 22 18.75 -0.13 -3.48
C ASN A 22 19.47 0.43 -2.26
N GLN A 23 20.27 1.50 -2.42
CA GLN A 23 20.96 2.17 -1.31
C GLN A 23 21.75 1.20 -0.40
N GLY A 24 22.53 0.27 -0.97
CA GLY A 24 23.39 -0.65 -0.20
C GLY A 24 22.65 -1.79 0.51
N TYR A 25 21.41 -2.08 0.13
CA TYR A 25 20.61 -3.12 0.76
C TYR A 25 19.82 -3.92 -0.27
N THR A 26 19.85 -5.24 -0.09
CA THR A 26 19.04 -6.24 -0.79
C THR A 26 18.38 -7.11 0.28
N PRO A 27 17.06 -7.29 0.26
CA PRO A 27 16.36 -8.07 1.28
C PRO A 27 16.66 -9.57 1.15
N ASP A 28 16.55 -10.28 2.27
CA ASP A 28 16.52 -11.74 2.26
C ASP A 28 15.23 -12.26 1.56
N PRO A 29 15.25 -13.48 1.01
CA PRO A 29 14.05 -14.09 0.44
C PRO A 29 12.89 -14.16 1.44
N TYR A 30 11.69 -13.87 0.94
CA TYR A 30 10.43 -13.92 1.68
C TYR A 30 9.33 -14.39 0.74
N THR A 31 9.09 -15.69 0.73
CA THR A 31 8.20 -16.36 -0.22
C THR A 31 6.74 -16.29 0.22
N ILE A 32 5.81 -16.64 -0.68
CA ILE A 32 4.40 -16.83 -0.33
C ILE A 32 4.24 -17.81 0.83
N SER A 33 5.01 -18.89 0.87
CA SER A 33 4.96 -19.86 1.97
C SER A 33 5.41 -19.24 3.31
N ASN A 34 6.38 -18.33 3.29
CA ASN A 34 6.76 -17.59 4.49
C ASN A 34 5.62 -16.68 4.96
N TYR A 35 5.07 -15.91 4.03
CA TYR A 35 3.94 -15.03 4.31
C TYR A 35 2.74 -15.80 4.91
N LEU A 36 2.29 -16.87 4.25
CA LEU A 36 1.15 -17.68 4.72
C LEU A 36 1.39 -18.32 6.09
N TYR A 37 2.65 -18.67 6.41
CA TYR A 37 3.02 -19.15 7.73
C TYR A 37 2.93 -18.03 8.78
N ASP A 38 3.45 -16.84 8.47
CA ASP A 38 3.48 -15.70 9.40
C ASP A 38 2.09 -15.11 9.68
N VAL A 39 1.15 -15.22 8.74
CA VAL A 39 -0.22 -14.72 8.89
C VAL A 39 -1.24 -15.81 9.27
N ASP A 40 -0.77 -17.02 9.57
CA ASP A 40 -1.66 -18.11 9.98
C ASP A 40 -2.48 -17.69 11.21
N GLY A 41 -3.78 -17.97 11.20
CA GLY A 41 -4.71 -17.57 12.26
C GLY A 41 -5.24 -16.13 12.18
N LEU A 42 -4.70 -15.24 11.34
CA LEU A 42 -5.19 -13.86 11.19
C LEU A 42 -6.49 -13.73 10.38
N GLY A 43 -6.90 -14.78 9.67
CA GLY A 43 -8.09 -14.75 8.83
C GLY A 43 -7.89 -14.01 7.49
N ILE A 44 -6.66 -13.95 6.99
CA ILE A 44 -6.35 -13.39 5.66
C ILE A 44 -7.11 -14.17 4.59
N THR A 45 -7.91 -13.45 3.80
CA THR A 45 -8.69 -14.01 2.67
C THR A 45 -8.39 -13.33 1.34
N GLY A 46 -7.46 -12.37 1.36
CA GLY A 46 -7.04 -11.58 0.22
C GLY A 46 -6.01 -10.54 0.63
N GLY A 47 -5.46 -9.83 -0.34
CA GLY A 47 -4.46 -8.82 -0.06
C GLY A 47 -3.88 -8.17 -1.31
N ALA A 48 -3.04 -7.17 -1.10
CA ALA A 48 -2.32 -6.44 -2.13
C ALA A 48 -0.82 -6.74 -2.03
N VAL A 49 -0.30 -7.47 -3.02
CA VAL A 49 1.15 -7.69 -3.17
C VAL A 49 1.74 -6.44 -3.81
N VAL A 50 2.54 -5.72 -3.04
CA VAL A 50 3.09 -4.41 -3.44
C VAL A 50 4.50 -4.58 -3.96
N THR A 51 4.79 -4.02 -5.14
CA THR A 51 6.15 -3.98 -5.68
C THR A 51 7.09 -3.18 -4.78
N ALA A 52 8.12 -3.86 -4.27
CA ALA A 52 9.17 -3.27 -3.46
C ALA A 52 10.19 -2.55 -4.35
N SER A 53 10.96 -1.62 -3.77
CA SER A 53 11.97 -0.84 -4.52
C SER A 53 13.05 -1.71 -5.17
N PHE A 54 13.24 -2.94 -4.70
CA PHE A 54 14.25 -3.87 -5.20
C PHE A 54 13.82 -4.62 -6.46
N GLN A 55 12.52 -4.63 -6.79
CA GLN A 55 11.99 -5.31 -7.97
C GLN A 55 11.96 -4.39 -9.20
N GLY A 56 12.14 -3.08 -9.00
CA GLY A 56 12.11 -2.09 -10.07
C GLY A 56 10.80 -2.15 -10.84
N THR A 57 10.91 -2.22 -12.16
CA THR A 57 9.77 -2.24 -13.08
C THR A 57 9.43 -3.62 -13.63
N ASP A 58 10.17 -4.67 -13.23
CA ASP A 58 9.87 -6.05 -13.61
C ASP A 58 8.70 -6.61 -12.78
N GLN A 59 7.57 -6.88 -13.44
CA GLN A 59 6.36 -7.41 -12.81
C GLN A 59 6.23 -8.94 -12.93
N SER A 60 7.24 -9.64 -13.45
CA SER A 60 7.18 -11.11 -13.63
C SER A 60 6.98 -11.85 -12.31
N TYR A 61 7.64 -11.40 -11.23
CA TYR A 61 7.44 -11.97 -9.89
C TYR A 61 6.02 -11.70 -9.36
N LEU A 62 5.47 -10.50 -9.64
CA LEU A 62 4.15 -10.07 -9.18
C LEU A 62 3.08 -10.93 -9.84
N LEU A 63 3.18 -11.12 -11.16
CA LEU A 63 2.28 -11.98 -11.92
C LEU A 63 2.32 -13.43 -11.42
N ALA A 64 3.52 -13.97 -11.21
CA ALA A 64 3.68 -15.32 -10.65
C ALA A 64 3.08 -15.45 -9.23
N ALA A 65 3.19 -14.39 -8.42
CA ALA A 65 2.61 -14.36 -7.09
C ALA A 65 1.08 -14.35 -7.14
N LEU A 66 0.48 -13.51 -7.99
CA LEU A 66 -0.98 -13.44 -8.15
C LEU A 66 -1.58 -14.74 -8.72
N GLU A 67 -0.89 -15.38 -9.67
CA GLU A 67 -1.31 -16.69 -10.18
C GLU A 67 -1.34 -17.74 -9.06
N THR A 68 -0.34 -17.72 -8.17
CA THR A 68 -0.24 -18.68 -7.06
C THR A 68 -1.26 -18.40 -5.95
N LEU A 69 -1.45 -17.13 -5.58
CA LEU A 69 -2.32 -16.70 -4.49
C LEU A 69 -3.82 -16.75 -4.89
N GLY A 70 -4.12 -16.49 -6.16
CA GLY A 70 -5.45 -16.64 -6.74
C GLY A 70 -6.45 -15.56 -6.32
N ARG A 71 -7.74 -15.93 -6.32
CA ARG A 71 -8.84 -14.98 -6.11
C ARG A 71 -8.75 -14.30 -4.74
N GLY A 72 -9.00 -13.00 -4.71
CA GLY A 72 -8.91 -12.17 -3.50
C GLY A 72 -7.60 -11.40 -3.39
N TRP A 73 -6.60 -11.74 -4.21
CA TRP A 73 -5.31 -11.09 -4.26
C TRP A 73 -5.19 -10.17 -5.46
N VAL A 74 -4.51 -9.05 -5.26
CA VAL A 74 -4.25 -8.04 -6.29
C VAL A 74 -2.80 -7.56 -6.24
N GLY A 75 -2.34 -7.00 -7.34
CA GLY A 75 -1.01 -6.40 -7.43
C GLY A 75 -1.04 -4.88 -7.34
N VAL A 76 0.03 -4.32 -6.78
CA VAL A 76 0.36 -2.89 -6.88
C VAL A 76 1.72 -2.78 -7.56
N ALA A 77 1.72 -2.36 -8.82
CA ALA A 77 2.89 -2.41 -9.69
C ALA A 77 3.66 -1.09 -9.70
N GLN A 78 4.98 -1.14 -9.86
CA GLN A 78 5.79 0.02 -10.25
C GLN A 78 6.15 -0.18 -11.71
N LEU A 79 5.76 0.72 -12.62
CA LEU A 79 5.98 0.53 -14.05
C LEU A 79 7.05 1.47 -14.60
N ASP A 80 7.59 1.11 -15.75
CA ASP A 80 8.44 1.98 -16.55
C ASP A 80 7.62 3.20 -17.02
N PRO A 81 8.17 4.43 -16.99
CA PRO A 81 7.57 5.61 -17.62
C PRO A 81 7.02 5.39 -19.03
N GLU A 82 7.71 4.58 -19.82
CA GLU A 82 7.40 4.28 -21.21
C GLU A 82 6.50 3.04 -21.39
N CYS A 83 5.95 2.47 -20.31
CA CYS A 83 5.01 1.36 -20.43
C CYS A 83 3.81 1.73 -21.31
N THR A 84 3.38 0.79 -22.14
CA THR A 84 2.29 0.92 -23.11
C THR A 84 0.92 0.75 -22.45
N ASP A 85 -0.14 1.23 -23.11
CA ASP A 85 -1.51 1.02 -22.61
C ASP A 85 -1.86 -0.47 -22.62
N GLU A 86 -1.38 -1.21 -23.62
CA GLU A 86 -1.55 -2.66 -23.73
C GLU A 86 -0.92 -3.41 -22.56
N GLU A 87 0.27 -3.01 -22.10
CA GLU A 87 0.90 -3.58 -20.92
C GLU A 87 0.09 -3.30 -19.65
N ILE A 88 -0.45 -2.08 -19.48
CA ILE A 88 -1.29 -1.72 -18.34
C ILE A 88 -2.58 -2.55 -18.33
N VAL A 89 -3.24 -2.70 -19.48
CA VAL A 89 -4.45 -3.52 -19.63
C VAL A 89 -4.15 -4.99 -19.32
N ALA A 90 -3.05 -5.55 -19.83
CA ALA A 90 -2.65 -6.93 -19.55
C ALA A 90 -2.40 -7.16 -18.05
N LEU A 91 -1.77 -6.20 -17.37
CA LEU A 91 -1.57 -6.25 -15.92
C LEU A 91 -2.90 -6.16 -15.16
N ASP A 92 -3.86 -5.35 -15.62
CA ASP A 92 -5.19 -5.25 -15.01
C ASP A 92 -5.96 -6.58 -15.15
N GLU A 93 -5.92 -7.21 -16.31
CA GLU A 93 -6.50 -8.54 -16.54
C GLU A 93 -5.87 -9.60 -15.63
N ALA A 94 -4.57 -9.46 -15.32
CA ALA A 94 -3.85 -10.34 -14.40
C ALA A 94 -4.11 -10.03 -12.90
N GLY A 95 -4.89 -8.99 -12.58
CA GLY A 95 -5.28 -8.65 -11.21
C GLY A 95 -4.49 -7.52 -10.56
N VAL A 96 -3.66 -6.77 -11.29
CA VAL A 96 -3.07 -5.53 -10.80
C VAL A 96 -4.16 -4.45 -10.71
N ARG A 97 -4.13 -3.64 -9.66
CA ARG A 97 -5.19 -2.65 -9.36
C ARG A 97 -4.67 -1.26 -9.01
N ALA A 98 -3.36 -1.07 -8.95
CA ALA A 98 -2.75 0.18 -8.54
C ALA A 98 -1.34 0.32 -9.08
N MET A 99 -0.91 1.58 -9.19
CA MET A 99 0.46 1.94 -9.54
C MET A 99 1.16 2.58 -8.34
N ARG A 100 2.35 2.09 -8.01
CA ARG A 100 3.15 2.56 -6.88
C ARG A 100 4.17 3.62 -7.30
N PHE A 101 4.26 4.68 -6.51
CA PHE A 101 5.25 5.75 -6.62
C PHE A 101 6.06 5.85 -5.32
N ASN A 102 7.35 5.52 -5.38
CA ASN A 102 8.23 5.57 -4.23
C ASN A 102 9.05 6.89 -4.21
N LEU A 103 8.47 7.92 -3.62
CA LEU A 103 9.09 9.25 -3.52
C LEU A 103 10.14 9.33 -2.40
N LYS A 104 10.07 8.44 -1.40
CA LYS A 104 11.05 8.42 -0.31
C LYS A 104 12.43 7.89 -0.73
N ARG A 105 12.49 7.04 -1.75
CA ARG A 105 13.71 6.31 -2.15
C ARG A 105 14.13 6.55 -3.60
N GLY A 106 13.44 7.45 -4.32
CA GLY A 106 13.75 7.85 -5.69
C GLY A 106 13.74 9.36 -5.86
N GLU A 107 14.14 9.83 -7.04
CA GLU A 107 13.96 11.23 -7.43
C GLU A 107 12.46 11.52 -7.58
N THR A 108 12.02 12.67 -7.06
CA THR A 108 10.61 13.07 -7.11
C THR A 108 10.35 13.76 -8.45
N ASP A 109 9.82 13.03 -9.42
CA ASP A 109 9.22 13.61 -10.63
C ASP A 109 7.70 13.71 -10.47
N VAL A 110 7.25 14.90 -10.02
CA VAL A 110 5.84 15.20 -9.76
C VAL A 110 5.02 15.23 -11.06
N GLU A 111 5.61 15.66 -12.18
CA GLU A 111 4.94 15.75 -13.47
C GLU A 111 4.67 14.37 -14.03
N MET A 112 5.68 13.50 -13.98
CA MET A 112 5.55 12.08 -14.33
C MET A 112 4.49 11.40 -13.46
N LEU A 113 4.58 11.57 -12.14
CA LEU A 113 3.60 11.02 -11.20
C LEU A 113 2.17 11.42 -11.57
N THR A 114 1.95 12.72 -11.82
CA THR A 114 0.61 13.24 -12.12
C THR A 114 0.09 12.69 -13.44
N THR A 115 0.95 12.62 -14.45
CA THR A 115 0.60 12.12 -15.79
C THR A 115 0.25 10.64 -15.74
N GLN A 116 1.10 9.82 -15.13
CA GLN A 116 0.87 8.39 -15.01
C GLN A 116 -0.35 8.06 -14.13
N ALA A 117 -0.49 8.72 -12.98
CA ALA A 117 -1.63 8.51 -12.08
C ALA A 117 -2.98 8.79 -12.78
N ARG A 118 -3.05 9.84 -13.62
CA ARG A 118 -4.25 10.12 -14.42
C ARG A 118 -4.46 9.07 -15.51
N ARG A 119 -3.40 8.71 -16.24
CA ARG A 119 -3.44 7.74 -17.34
C ARG A 119 -3.94 6.37 -16.86
N VAL A 120 -3.34 5.79 -15.81
CA VAL A 120 -3.76 4.48 -15.31
C VAL A 120 -5.18 4.50 -14.74
N HIS A 121 -5.60 5.63 -14.18
CA HIS A 121 -6.97 5.77 -13.72
C HIS A 121 -7.97 5.86 -14.87
N GLU A 122 -7.67 6.64 -15.92
CA GLU A 122 -8.54 6.75 -17.10
C GLU A 122 -8.66 5.41 -17.84
N LEU A 123 -7.56 4.67 -17.98
CA LEU A 123 -7.51 3.44 -18.76
C LEU A 123 -8.15 2.24 -18.04
N VAL A 124 -7.83 2.05 -16.75
CA VAL A 124 -8.19 0.83 -15.98
C VAL A 124 -8.71 1.15 -14.57
N GLY A 125 -8.87 2.43 -14.23
CA GLY A 125 -9.38 2.89 -12.92
C GLY A 125 -8.45 2.61 -11.74
N TRP A 126 -7.15 2.39 -11.99
CA TRP A 126 -6.17 2.22 -10.92
C TRP A 126 -6.05 3.48 -10.07
N HIS A 127 -5.64 3.32 -8.82
CA HIS A 127 -5.22 4.42 -7.97
C HIS A 127 -3.68 4.53 -7.93
N ALA A 128 -3.20 5.72 -7.57
CA ALA A 128 -1.80 5.95 -7.27
C ALA A 128 -1.52 5.64 -5.79
N GLU A 129 -0.58 4.74 -5.51
CA GLU A 129 -0.11 4.40 -4.18
C GLU A 129 1.24 5.06 -3.91
N LEU A 130 1.31 5.92 -2.89
CA LEU A 130 2.49 6.73 -2.62
C LEU A 130 3.19 6.31 -1.34
N TYR A 131 4.48 5.98 -1.47
CA TYR A 131 5.40 5.97 -0.35
C TYR A 131 6.15 7.30 -0.30
N VAL A 132 5.71 8.20 0.59
CA VAL A 132 6.15 9.59 0.65
C VAL A 132 6.54 9.99 2.07
N ASP A 133 7.59 10.79 2.21
CA ASP A 133 7.97 11.39 3.49
C ASP A 133 7.00 12.51 3.89
N ALA A 134 6.62 12.58 5.16
CA ALA A 134 5.65 13.55 5.67
C ALA A 134 6.03 15.00 5.35
N SER A 135 7.33 15.31 5.30
CA SER A 135 7.84 16.65 4.99
C SER A 135 7.49 17.11 3.57
N LEU A 136 7.23 16.19 2.64
CA LEU A 136 6.83 16.49 1.26
C LEU A 136 5.31 16.63 1.11
N LEU A 137 4.50 16.21 2.09
CA LEU A 137 3.04 16.27 1.97
C LEU A 137 2.53 17.70 1.84
N LEU A 138 3.18 18.69 2.48
CA LEU A 138 2.80 20.11 2.32
C LEU A 138 2.86 20.55 0.85
N SER A 139 3.94 20.22 0.13
CA SER A 139 4.11 20.64 -1.25
C SER A 139 3.29 19.80 -2.22
N LEU A 140 3.07 18.52 -1.90
CA LEU A 140 2.33 17.58 -2.74
C LEU A 140 0.81 17.67 -2.56
N GLU A 141 0.30 18.11 -1.41
CA GLU A 141 -1.15 18.16 -1.14
C GLU A 141 -1.95 18.82 -2.28
N PRO A 142 -1.60 20.02 -2.80
CA PRO A 142 -2.38 20.67 -3.86
C PRO A 142 -2.41 19.88 -5.18
N ILE A 143 -1.44 18.99 -5.39
CA ILE A 143 -1.33 18.12 -6.56
C ILE A 143 -2.14 16.84 -6.32
N LEU A 144 -1.89 16.16 -5.20
CA LEU A 144 -2.56 14.91 -4.83
C LEU A 144 -4.07 15.09 -4.70
N ALA A 145 -4.51 16.24 -4.17
CA ALA A 145 -5.92 16.62 -4.06
C ALA A 145 -6.65 16.77 -5.41
N LYS A 146 -5.93 16.78 -6.54
CA LYS A 146 -6.48 16.85 -7.91
C LYS A 146 -6.39 15.52 -8.64
N LEU A 147 -5.71 14.53 -8.08
CA LEU A 147 -5.64 13.18 -8.66
C LEU A 147 -6.95 12.44 -8.41
N PRO A 148 -7.32 11.52 -9.31
CA PRO A 148 -8.63 10.88 -9.24
C PRO A 148 -8.77 9.87 -8.09
N ALA A 149 -7.68 9.17 -7.75
CA ALA A 149 -7.65 8.19 -6.66
C ALA A 149 -6.23 8.01 -6.15
N VAL A 150 -6.03 8.17 -4.83
CA VAL A 150 -4.72 8.14 -4.18
C VAL A 150 -4.79 7.37 -2.87
N SER A 151 -3.76 6.59 -2.57
CA SER A 151 -3.48 6.04 -1.25
C SER A 151 -2.09 6.41 -0.77
N ILE A 152 -1.95 6.63 0.55
CA ILE A 152 -0.67 6.97 1.20
C ILE A 152 -0.24 5.82 2.11
N ASP A 153 1.01 5.38 1.95
CA ASP A 153 1.61 4.32 2.76
C ASP A 153 1.91 4.79 4.19
N HIS A 154 1.81 3.85 5.14
CA HIS A 154 2.31 3.95 6.52
C HIS A 154 1.97 5.24 7.27
N LEU A 155 0.69 5.63 7.28
CA LEU A 155 0.18 6.81 8.01
C LEU A 155 0.87 8.15 7.65
N GLY A 156 1.52 8.25 6.49
CA GLY A 156 2.28 9.45 6.14
C GLY A 156 3.56 9.66 6.98
N LEU A 157 4.05 8.62 7.65
CA LEU A 157 5.34 8.48 8.34
C LEU A 157 5.65 9.37 9.56
N SER A 158 5.18 10.63 9.64
CA SER A 158 5.45 11.50 10.80
C SER A 158 4.37 12.55 11.06
N THR A 159 4.37 13.08 12.28
CA THR A 159 3.39 14.09 12.75
C THR A 159 3.38 15.40 11.96
N GLN A 160 4.50 15.78 11.33
CA GLN A 160 4.59 17.03 10.57
C GLN A 160 3.68 17.03 9.34
N GLY A 161 3.44 15.87 8.74
CA GLY A 161 2.58 15.72 7.57
C GLY A 161 1.10 15.58 7.91
N LEU A 162 0.75 15.38 9.20
CA LEU A 162 -0.60 14.99 9.60
C LEU A 162 -1.69 16.00 9.18
N PRO A 163 -1.54 17.33 9.35
CA PRO A 163 -2.58 18.27 8.92
C PRO A 163 -2.90 18.17 7.42
N TYR A 164 -1.86 18.00 6.58
CA TYR A 164 -2.00 17.88 5.13
C TYR A 164 -2.58 16.51 4.73
N LEU A 165 -2.19 15.45 5.46
CA LEU A 165 -2.78 14.13 5.31
C LEU A 165 -4.28 14.16 5.60
N LEU A 166 -4.71 14.83 6.67
CA LEU A 166 -6.14 14.94 7.01
C LEU A 166 -6.92 15.73 5.95
N ASN A 167 -6.35 16.80 5.38
CA ASN A 167 -6.97 17.51 4.25
C ASN A 167 -7.13 16.60 3.00
N LEU A 168 -6.17 15.72 2.75
CA LEU A 168 -6.25 14.74 1.67
C LEU A 168 -7.31 13.67 1.96
N VAL A 169 -7.39 13.19 3.20
CA VAL A 169 -8.39 12.22 3.66
C VAL A 169 -9.82 12.77 3.51
N ASP A 170 -10.04 14.05 3.84
CA ASP A 170 -11.31 14.76 3.64
C ASP A 170 -11.73 14.76 2.15
N ARG A 171 -10.76 14.71 1.25
CA ARG A 171 -10.97 14.64 -0.21
C ARG A 171 -11.02 13.20 -0.76
N GLY A 172 -11.03 12.20 0.11
CA GLY A 172 -11.18 10.79 -0.27
C GLY A 172 -9.87 10.02 -0.47
N VAL A 173 -8.71 10.60 -0.15
CA VAL A 173 -7.44 9.85 -0.14
C VAL A 173 -7.49 8.75 0.93
N ARG A 174 -7.04 7.55 0.57
CA ARG A 174 -6.93 6.42 1.50
C ARG A 174 -5.56 6.42 2.18
N VAL A 175 -5.48 5.82 3.36
CA VAL A 175 -4.26 5.74 4.16
C VAL A 175 -4.08 4.32 4.67
N LYS A 176 -2.90 3.76 4.44
CA LYS A 176 -2.57 2.41 4.90
C LYS A 176 -2.16 2.45 6.38
N ALA A 177 -2.97 1.81 7.23
CA ALA A 177 -2.73 1.59 8.65
C ALA A 177 -1.70 0.47 8.85
N THR A 178 -0.44 0.78 8.53
CA THR A 178 0.65 -0.19 8.37
C THR A 178 1.98 0.42 8.82
N GLY A 179 3.04 -0.39 8.96
CA GLY A 179 4.39 0.14 9.20
C GLY A 179 4.57 0.83 10.55
N PHE A 180 3.85 0.41 11.59
CA PHE A 180 3.90 1.06 12.91
C PHE A 180 5.30 1.04 13.55
N GLY A 181 6.17 0.10 13.16
CA GLY A 181 7.56 0.06 13.59
C GLY A 181 8.50 1.07 12.93
N ARG A 182 8.05 1.80 11.89
CA ARG A 182 8.88 2.74 11.10
C ARG A 182 8.39 4.20 11.13
N VAL A 183 7.35 4.50 11.90
CA VAL A 183 6.77 5.85 12.01
C VAL A 183 7.23 6.57 13.27
N ASP A 184 7.24 7.90 13.22
CA ASP A 184 7.52 8.78 14.36
C ASP A 184 6.29 9.65 14.66
N LEU A 185 5.27 9.01 15.25
CA LEU A 185 3.99 9.62 15.62
C LEU A 185 3.24 8.82 16.69
N ASP A 186 2.24 9.45 17.32
CA ASP A 186 1.24 8.74 18.13
C ASP A 186 0.27 8.01 17.20
N ILE A 187 0.43 6.69 17.11
CA ILE A 187 -0.33 5.84 16.18
C ILE A 187 -1.82 5.86 16.51
N VAL A 188 -2.19 5.74 17.79
CA VAL A 188 -3.60 5.65 18.19
C VAL A 188 -4.30 6.97 17.89
N ASP A 189 -3.71 8.10 18.30
CA ASP A 189 -4.29 9.42 18.03
C ASP A 189 -4.37 9.71 16.53
N THR A 190 -3.33 9.34 15.77
CA THR A 190 -3.32 9.53 14.30
C THR A 190 -4.42 8.71 13.62
N LEU A 191 -4.59 7.44 13.98
CA LEU A 191 -5.67 6.59 13.45
C LEU A 191 -7.04 7.18 13.80
N GLN A 192 -7.23 7.65 15.03
CA GLN A 192 -8.49 8.29 15.46
C GLN A 192 -8.78 9.57 14.68
N GLN A 193 -7.78 10.39 14.41
CA GLN A 193 -7.94 11.61 13.62
C GLN A 193 -8.32 11.30 12.17
N ILE A 194 -7.64 10.36 11.52
CA ILE A 194 -7.95 9.94 10.14
C ILE A 194 -9.37 9.36 10.05
N HIS A 195 -9.69 8.42 10.95
CA HIS A 195 -11.01 7.77 11.01
C HIS A 195 -12.14 8.80 11.21
N ARG A 196 -11.93 9.78 12.10
CA ARG A 196 -12.91 10.85 12.35
C ARG A 196 -13.18 11.71 11.12
N VAL A 197 -12.18 11.95 10.27
CA VAL A 197 -12.36 12.69 9.01
C VAL A 197 -13.11 11.82 7.99
N ASN A 198 -12.69 10.57 7.80
CA ASN A 198 -13.32 9.66 6.86
C ASN A 198 -13.17 8.19 7.30
N PRO A 199 -14.27 7.53 7.73
CA PRO A 199 -14.26 6.13 8.16
C PRO A 199 -13.78 5.11 7.14
N GLU A 200 -13.90 5.43 5.85
CA GLU A 200 -13.47 4.55 4.77
C GLU A 200 -11.99 4.73 4.42
N ALA A 201 -11.28 5.70 5.01
CA ALA A 201 -9.92 6.06 4.61
C ALA A 201 -8.88 5.03 5.03
N LEU A 202 -9.06 4.37 6.18
CA LEU A 202 -8.07 3.45 6.72
C LEU A 202 -8.13 2.08 6.04
N LEU A 203 -6.98 1.63 5.53
CA LEU A 203 -6.76 0.30 4.95
C LEU A 203 -5.74 -0.46 5.80
N PHE A 204 -6.12 -1.59 6.39
CA PHE A 204 -5.20 -2.46 7.11
C PHE A 204 -4.18 -3.13 6.17
N GLY A 205 -2.96 -3.35 6.66
CA GLY A 205 -1.97 -4.21 6.03
C GLY A 205 -0.82 -4.54 6.97
N THR A 206 -0.09 -5.62 6.68
CA THR A 206 0.98 -6.10 7.57
C THR A 206 2.32 -5.44 7.29
N ASP A 207 2.55 -4.92 6.09
CA ASP A 207 3.87 -4.48 5.62
C ASP A 207 4.96 -5.57 5.77
N LEU A 208 4.57 -6.86 5.84
CA LEU A 208 5.50 -7.97 5.93
C LEU A 208 6.35 -8.08 4.65
N PRO A 209 7.65 -8.43 4.77
CA PRO A 209 8.36 -8.84 5.99
C PRO A 209 8.92 -7.67 6.82
N GLY A 210 8.51 -6.43 6.56
CA GLY A 210 8.99 -5.25 7.28
C GLY A 210 10.38 -4.82 6.86
N THR A 211 10.72 -4.90 5.56
CA THR A 211 12.07 -4.55 5.07
C THR A 211 12.48 -3.16 5.57
N ARG A 212 13.64 -3.10 6.24
CA ARG A 212 14.23 -1.92 6.91
C ARG A 212 13.40 -1.30 8.04
N ALA A 213 12.29 -1.90 8.46
CA ALA A 213 11.58 -1.45 9.64
C ALA A 213 12.37 -1.88 10.89
N PRO A 214 12.58 -0.98 11.88
CA PRO A 214 13.14 -1.35 13.18
C PRO A 214 12.37 -2.50 13.87
N ARG A 215 11.06 -2.57 13.62
CA ARG A 215 10.18 -3.63 14.10
C ARG A 215 9.22 -4.03 12.97
N PRO A 216 9.10 -5.33 12.63
CA PRO A 216 8.09 -5.81 11.70
C PRO A 216 6.70 -5.80 12.35
N PHE A 217 5.67 -6.11 11.57
CA PHE A 217 4.31 -6.26 12.08
C PHE A 217 4.22 -7.30 13.22
N SER A 218 3.29 -7.03 14.13
CA SER A 218 2.90 -7.90 15.24
C SER A 218 1.38 -7.90 15.33
N GLU A 219 0.76 -8.99 15.76
CA GLU A 219 -0.70 -9.07 15.93
C GLU A 219 -1.24 -7.97 16.86
N THR A 220 -0.44 -7.51 17.81
CA THR A 220 -0.75 -6.38 18.69
C THR A 220 -1.01 -5.06 17.92
N ASP A 221 -0.54 -4.94 16.69
CA ASP A 221 -0.84 -3.79 15.82
C ASP A 221 -2.34 -3.78 15.44
N ILE A 222 -3.00 -4.95 15.37
CA ILE A 222 -4.46 -5.05 15.19
C ILE A 222 -5.18 -4.54 16.45
N ASP A 223 -4.68 -4.85 17.65
CA ASP A 223 -5.24 -4.33 18.90
C ASP A 223 -5.16 -2.79 18.97
N ILE A 224 -4.04 -2.21 18.50
CA ILE A 224 -3.88 -0.76 18.38
C ILE A 224 -4.96 -0.16 17.46
N ILE A 225 -5.19 -0.77 16.30
CA ILE A 225 -6.24 -0.34 15.36
C ILE A 225 -7.61 -0.49 16.03
N SER A 226 -7.88 -1.62 16.67
CA SER A 226 -9.13 -1.87 17.39
C SER A 226 -9.41 -0.81 18.46
N GLY A 227 -8.39 -0.40 19.22
CA GLY A 227 -8.51 0.65 20.22
C GLY A 227 -8.78 2.03 19.62
N ALA A 228 -8.29 2.29 18.40
CA ALA A 228 -8.49 3.56 17.70
C ALA A 228 -9.87 3.67 17.03
N VAL A 229 -10.36 2.60 16.40
CA VAL A 229 -11.57 2.64 15.55
C VAL A 229 -12.79 1.95 16.14
N GLY A 230 -12.61 1.17 17.21
CA GLY A 230 -13.70 0.51 17.92
C GLY A 230 -14.52 -0.42 17.03
N GLY A 231 -15.84 -0.15 16.94
CA GLY A 231 -16.79 -0.99 16.20
C GLY A 231 -16.54 -1.06 14.69
N ASP A 232 -15.78 -0.12 14.14
CA ASP A 232 -15.48 -0.05 12.70
C ASP A 232 -14.28 -0.93 12.29
N LEU A 233 -13.68 -1.66 13.22
CA LEU A 233 -12.53 -2.54 12.96
C LEU A 233 -12.76 -3.49 11.76
N PRO A 234 -13.92 -4.17 11.61
CA PRO A 234 -14.13 -5.05 10.46
C PRO A 234 -14.07 -4.33 9.11
N ALA A 235 -14.48 -3.06 9.04
CA ALA A 235 -14.39 -2.27 7.81
C ALA A 235 -12.92 -1.92 7.49
N VAL A 236 -12.14 -1.56 8.51
CA VAL A 236 -10.71 -1.25 8.36
C VAL A 236 -9.88 -2.47 7.99
N LEU A 237 -10.22 -3.64 8.56
CA LEU A 237 -9.51 -4.90 8.28
C LEU A 237 -9.85 -5.53 6.92
N ASP A 238 -10.99 -5.21 6.31
CA ASP A 238 -11.45 -5.91 5.10
C ASP A 238 -12.24 -5.02 4.13
N GLY A 239 -13.41 -4.53 4.55
CA GLY A 239 -14.39 -3.90 3.66
C GLY A 239 -13.85 -2.68 2.89
N ASN A 240 -13.12 -1.79 3.57
CA ASN A 240 -12.53 -0.59 2.96
C ASN A 240 -11.55 -0.96 1.84
N ALA A 241 -10.68 -1.95 2.10
CA ALA A 241 -9.67 -2.39 1.14
C ALA A 241 -10.30 -3.11 -0.06
N ARG A 242 -11.28 -3.99 0.16
CA ARG A 242 -12.02 -4.64 -0.93
C ARG A 242 -12.70 -3.63 -1.87
N ALA A 243 -13.37 -2.64 -1.30
CA ALA A 243 -13.98 -1.56 -2.06
C ALA A 243 -12.93 -0.77 -2.85
N TRP A 244 -11.80 -0.43 -2.21
CA TRP A 244 -10.74 0.37 -2.81
C TRP A 244 -10.01 -0.35 -3.96
N TYR A 245 -9.68 -1.63 -3.78
CA TYR A 245 -9.01 -2.45 -4.79
C TYR A 245 -9.98 -3.07 -5.80
N ARG A 246 -11.30 -2.85 -5.64
CA ARG A 246 -12.36 -3.39 -6.51
C ARG A 246 -12.35 -4.92 -6.55
N VAL A 247 -12.23 -5.52 -5.36
CA VAL A 247 -12.22 -6.97 -5.14
C VAL A 247 -13.51 -7.37 -4.41
N PRO A 248 -14.20 -8.43 -4.86
CA PRO A 248 -15.43 -8.90 -4.21
C PRO A 248 -15.19 -9.56 -2.84
#